data_AF-A0A4Y2N5T0-F1
#
_entry.id   AF-A0A4Y2N5T0-F1
#
_cell.length_a   1.000
_cell.length_b   1.000
_cell.length_c   1.000
_cell.angle_alpha   90.00
_cell.angle_beta   90.00
_cell.angle_gamma   90.00
#
_symmetry.space_group_name_H-M   'P 1'
#
loop_
_entity.id
_entity.type
_entity.pdbx_description
1 polymer ?
#
loop_
_entity_poly.entity_id
_entity_poly.type
_entity_poly.pdbx_seq_one_letter_code
_entity_poly.pdbx_strand_id
1 'polypeptide(L)'
;MDILKLKEGKGKVKDRFYSSKDMQNYNLVIGCKKCILFLHAISGCDTTSGFYRKGKLRAVQLFIHSKYLQDIPEIFNNPKSTYNEIQRAGEMFMIALYSNTKKVA
;
A
#
# COMPACT_ATOMS: atom_id res chain seq x y z
N MET A 1 5.19 13.83 -19.39
CA MET A 1 3.73 13.83 -19.60
C MET A 1 3.04 13.88 -18.23
N ASP A 2 1.95 14.62 -18.07
CA ASP A 2 1.14 14.59 -16.84
C ASP A 2 -0.21 13.93 -17.13
N ILE A 3 -0.61 12.99 -16.27
CA ILE A 3 -1.90 12.31 -16.33
C ILE A 3 -2.81 12.94 -15.28
N LEU A 4 -3.98 13.43 -15.70
CA LEU A 4 -4.98 13.98 -14.80
C LEU A 4 -6.10 12.95 -14.60
N LYS A 5 -6.46 12.68 -13.34
CA LYS A 5 -7.64 11.88 -12.98
C LYS A 5 -8.72 12.77 -12.43
N LEU A 6 -9.86 12.85 -13.11
CA LEU A 6 -11.07 13.46 -12.58
C LEU A 6 -11.73 12.51 -11.58
N LYS A 7 -12.00 13.01 -10.39
CA LYS A 7 -12.91 12.39 -9.43
C LYS A 7 -14.14 13.27 -9.34
N GLU A 8 -15.23 12.75 -9.90
CA GLU A 8 -16.54 13.38 -9.79
C GLU A 8 -16.94 13.53 -8.33
N GLY A 9 -17.48 14.71 -8.04
CA GLY A 9 -18.10 15.04 -6.78
C GLY A 9 -19.35 14.22 -6.52
N LYS A 10 -19.76 14.14 -5.25
CA LYS A 10 -21.05 13.55 -4.87
C LYS A 10 -21.76 14.49 -3.90
N GLY A 11 -23.03 14.78 -4.16
CA GLY A 11 -23.83 15.70 -3.35
C GLY A 11 -23.24 17.11 -3.36
N LYS A 12 -22.88 17.63 -2.17
CA LYS A 12 -22.28 18.98 -2.00
C LYS A 12 -20.76 19.00 -2.24
N VAL A 13 -20.13 17.86 -2.48
CA VAL A 13 -18.68 17.78 -2.73
C VAL A 13 -18.44 18.08 -4.20
N LYS A 14 -17.57 19.07 -4.49
CA LYS A 14 -17.15 19.43 -5.85
C LYS A 14 -16.22 18.37 -6.45
N ASP A 15 -16.19 18.34 -7.77
CA ASP A 15 -15.22 17.60 -8.57
C ASP A 15 -13.79 17.96 -8.18
N ARG A 16 -12.90 16.98 -8.26
CA ARG A 16 -11.47 17.15 -8.01
C ARG A 16 -10.64 16.51 -9.10
N PHE A 17 -9.63 17.22 -9.56
CA PHE A 17 -8.58 16.66 -10.40
C PHE A 17 -7.40 16.23 -9.53
N TYR A 18 -6.82 15.08 -9.86
CA TYR A 18 -5.57 14.60 -9.30
C TYR A 18 -4.54 14.53 -10.41
N SER A 19 -3.41 15.22 -10.24
CA SER A 19 -2.28 15.17 -11.16
C SER A 19 -1.32 14.04 -10.78
N SER A 20 -0.82 13.35 -11.80
CA SER A 20 0.24 12.36 -11.63
C SER A 20 1.55 12.97 -11.16
N LYS A 21 1.84 14.22 -11.53
CA LYS A 21 3.01 14.96 -11.04
C LYS A 21 2.88 15.29 -9.55
N ASP A 22 1.72 15.78 -9.13
CA ASP A 22 1.47 16.09 -7.71
C ASP A 22 1.62 14.84 -6.84
N MET A 23 1.11 13.70 -7.32
CA MET A 23 1.30 12.42 -6.65
C MET A 23 2.78 12.06 -6.54
N GLN A 24 3.57 12.20 -7.61
CA GLN A 24 5.00 11.89 -7.59
C GLN A 24 5.83 12.80 -6.68
N ASN A 25 5.39 14.04 -6.48
CA ASN A 25 6.05 15.05 -5.64
C ASN A 25 5.70 14.93 -4.15
N TYR A 26 4.76 14.07 -3.79
CA TYR A 26 4.41 13.84 -2.41
C TYR A 26 5.53 13.04 -1.72
N ASN A 27 6.07 13.53 -0.59
CA ASN A 27 7.19 12.87 0.12
C ASN A 27 6.92 11.40 0.46
N LEU A 28 5.66 11.05 0.74
CA LEU A 28 5.20 9.67 0.95
C LEU A 28 5.41 8.80 -0.31
N VAL A 29 5.25 9.39 -1.50
CA VAL A 29 5.31 8.70 -2.80
C VAL A 29 6.74 8.46 -3.27
N ILE A 30 7.71 9.28 -2.87
CA ILE A 30 9.13 9.05 -3.20
C ILE A 30 9.60 7.71 -2.61
N GLY A 31 9.20 7.38 -1.38
CA GLY A 31 9.34 6.04 -0.82
C GLY A 31 8.36 5.02 -1.42
N CYS A 32 7.12 5.44 -1.73
CA CYS A 32 6.11 4.53 -2.24
C CYS A 32 6.24 4.09 -3.72
N LYS A 33 7.09 4.71 -4.55
CA LYS A 33 7.21 4.28 -5.97
C LYS A 33 7.56 2.79 -6.09
N LYS A 34 8.42 2.28 -5.20
CA LYS A 34 8.73 0.84 -5.12
C LYS A 34 7.64 0.04 -4.41
N CYS A 35 6.95 0.61 -3.42
CA CYS A 35 5.99 -0.16 -2.61
C CYS A 35 4.55 -0.11 -3.11
N ILE A 36 4.19 0.73 -4.10
CA ILE A 36 2.80 0.90 -4.53
C ILE A 36 2.20 -0.39 -5.10
N LEU A 37 2.98 -1.14 -5.89
CA LEU A 37 2.56 -2.42 -6.45
C LEU A 37 2.35 -3.46 -5.37
N PHE A 38 3.33 -3.58 -4.45
CA PHE A 38 3.21 -4.44 -3.29
C PHE A 38 1.98 -4.10 -2.44
N LEU A 39 1.79 -2.82 -2.07
CA LEU A 39 0.67 -2.35 -1.26
C LEU A 39 -0.68 -2.59 -1.95
N HIS A 40 -0.76 -2.38 -3.27
CA HIS A 40 -1.97 -2.66 -4.04
C HIS A 40 -2.32 -4.16 -4.03
N ALA A 41 -1.32 -5.03 -4.25
CA ALA A 41 -1.50 -6.48 -4.23
C ALA A 41 -1.88 -6.99 -2.82
N ILE A 42 -1.10 -6.63 -1.80
CA ILE A 42 -1.25 -7.17 -0.44
C ILE A 42 -2.49 -6.64 0.28
N SER A 43 -2.94 -5.41 -0.01
CA SER A 43 -4.16 -4.85 0.62
C SER A 43 -5.45 -5.20 -0.11
N GLY A 44 -5.36 -5.95 -1.21
CA GLY A 44 -6.45 -6.28 -2.11
C GLY A 44 -6.45 -5.39 -3.36
N CYS A 45 -6.27 -6.00 -4.52
CA CYS A 45 -6.38 -5.34 -5.83
C CYS A 45 -7.80 -5.49 -6.39
N ASP A 46 -7.99 -5.21 -7.67
CA ASP A 46 -9.31 -5.31 -8.32
C ASP A 46 -9.75 -6.78 -8.50
N THR A 47 -8.79 -7.70 -8.59
CA THR A 47 -9.03 -9.14 -8.80
C THR A 47 -8.87 -9.99 -7.54
N THR A 48 -8.37 -9.42 -6.44
CA THR A 48 -8.18 -10.13 -5.17
C THR A 48 -8.98 -9.48 -4.04
N SER A 49 -9.56 -10.32 -3.19
CA SER A 49 -10.22 -9.83 -1.98
C SER A 49 -9.20 -9.22 -1.02
N GLY A 50 -9.60 -8.18 -0.29
CA GLY A 50 -8.82 -7.63 0.80
C GLY A 50 -8.89 -8.49 2.06
N PHE A 51 -7.96 -8.26 2.99
CA PHE A 51 -7.93 -8.92 4.29
C PHE A 51 -9.12 -8.53 5.18
N TYR A 52 -9.75 -9.52 5.83
CA TYR A 52 -10.92 -9.33 6.68
C TYR A 52 -10.69 -8.28 7.78
N ARG A 53 -11.56 -7.27 7.86
CA ARG A 53 -11.47 -6.14 8.81
C ARG A 53 -10.16 -5.33 8.73
N LYS A 54 -9.42 -5.41 7.61
CA LYS A 54 -8.21 -4.63 7.37
C LYS A 54 -8.36 -3.82 6.08
N GLY A 55 -8.75 -2.55 6.22
CA GLY A 55 -8.89 -1.65 5.09
C GLY A 55 -7.54 -1.25 4.47
N LYS A 56 -7.54 -0.87 3.18
CA LYS A 56 -6.32 -0.46 2.44
C LYS A 56 -5.52 0.63 3.16
N LEU A 57 -6.20 1.62 3.72
CA LEU A 57 -5.55 2.70 4.48
C LEU A 57 -4.75 2.17 5.69
N ARG A 58 -5.26 1.16 6.38
CA ARG A 58 -4.58 0.57 7.54
C ARG A 58 -3.30 -0.16 7.12
N ALA A 59 -3.33 -0.86 5.99
CA ALA A 59 -2.14 -1.51 5.43
C ALA A 59 -1.08 -0.48 5.00
N VAL A 60 -1.49 0.60 4.33
CA VAL A 60 -0.60 1.70 3.95
C VAL A 60 0.02 2.36 5.18
N GLN A 61 -0.80 2.67 6.20
CA GLN A 61 -0.31 3.26 7.46
C GLN A 61 0.65 2.32 8.18
N LEU A 62 0.33 1.02 8.28
CA LEU A 62 1.24 0.04 8.88
C LEU A 62 2.60 0.03 8.18
N PHE A 63 2.59 0.02 6.85
CA PHE A 63 3.81 0.04 6.05
C PHE A 63 4.64 1.30 6.31
N ILE A 64 4.02 2.49 6.27
CA ILE A 64 4.73 3.77 6.48
C ILE A 64 5.40 3.85 7.86
N HIS A 65 4.76 3.32 8.90
CA HIS A 65 5.25 3.44 10.27
C HIS A 65 6.16 2.28 10.70
N SER A 66 6.27 1.21 9.91
CA SER A 66 7.08 0.04 10.27
C SER A 66 8.39 0.02 9.49
N LYS A 67 9.50 0.28 10.19
CA LYS A 67 10.85 0.11 9.63
C LYS A 67 11.12 -1.33 9.19
N TYR A 68 10.52 -2.30 9.89
CA TYR A 68 10.70 -3.73 9.63
C TYR A 68 10.07 -4.20 8.31
N LEU A 69 9.09 -3.47 7.77
CA LEU A 69 8.40 -3.84 6.54
C LEU A 69 8.99 -3.18 5.29
N GLN A 70 10.01 -2.31 5.43
CA GLN A 70 10.53 -1.49 4.33
C GLN A 70 11.25 -2.29 3.25
N ASP A 71 11.80 -3.48 3.59
CA ASP A 71 12.55 -4.31 2.65
C ASP A 71 11.64 -5.22 1.82
N ILE A 72 10.37 -5.41 2.24
CA ILE A 72 9.42 -6.31 1.58
C ILE A 72 9.18 -5.94 0.10
N PRO A 73 9.02 -4.66 -0.29
CA PRO A 73 8.89 -4.29 -1.69
C PRO A 73 10.11 -4.64 -2.53
N GLU A 74 11.31 -4.70 -1.96
CA GLU A 74 12.51 -5.07 -2.72
C GLU A 74 12.48 -6.56 -3.07
N ILE A 75 12.06 -7.40 -2.13
CA ILE A 75 11.82 -8.82 -2.36
C ILE A 75 10.69 -9.00 -3.39
N PHE A 76 9.58 -8.28 -3.22
CA PHE A 76 8.41 -8.41 -4.10
C PHE A 76 8.68 -7.99 -5.55
N ASN A 77 9.43 -6.91 -5.76
CA ASN A 77 9.71 -6.39 -7.11
C ASN A 77 10.92 -7.03 -7.78
N ASN A 78 11.70 -7.84 -7.07
CA ASN A 78 12.88 -8.49 -7.63
C ASN A 78 12.46 -9.73 -8.45
N PRO A 79 12.68 -9.75 -9.78
CA PRO A 79 12.30 -10.88 -10.62
C PRO A 79 13.11 -12.16 -10.33
N LYS A 80 14.20 -12.08 -9.56
CA LYS A 80 14.98 -13.22 -9.10
C LYS A 80 14.51 -13.80 -7.77
N SER A 81 13.57 -13.13 -7.09
CA SER A 81 13.03 -13.63 -5.83
C SER A 81 12.33 -14.96 -6.03
N THR A 82 12.65 -15.90 -5.15
CA THR A 82 12.00 -17.20 -5.11
C THR A 82 10.58 -17.09 -4.56
N TYR A 83 9.77 -18.09 -4.86
CA TYR A 83 8.43 -18.21 -4.29
C TYR A 83 8.45 -18.14 -2.75
N ASN A 84 9.39 -18.83 -2.11
CA ASN A 84 9.50 -18.89 -0.65
C ASN A 84 9.83 -17.51 -0.03
N GLU A 85 10.68 -16.72 -0.68
CA GLU A 85 11.01 -15.36 -0.22
C GLU A 85 9.79 -14.44 -0.31
N ILE A 86 9.05 -14.50 -1.42
CA ILE A 86 7.83 -13.73 -1.63
C ILE A 86 6.75 -14.14 -0.61
N GLN A 87 6.55 -15.44 -0.42
CA GLN A 87 5.61 -15.98 0.56
C GLN A 87 5.95 -15.50 1.96
N ARG A 88 7.21 -15.65 2.40
CA ARG A 88 7.65 -15.24 3.73
C ARG A 88 7.50 -13.73 3.95
N ALA A 89 7.81 -12.91 2.94
CA ALA A 89 7.62 -11.47 3.01
C ALA A 89 6.13 -11.10 3.13
N GLY A 90 5.25 -11.78 2.38
CA GLY A 90 3.79 -11.62 2.48
C GLY A 90 3.24 -12.03 3.85
N GLU A 91 3.68 -13.18 4.38
CA GLU A 91 3.32 -13.67 5.71
C GLU A 91 3.76 -12.70 6.81
N MET A 92 4.98 -12.17 6.74
CA MET A 92 5.49 -11.15 7.66
C MET A 92 4.60 -9.91 7.68
N PHE A 93 4.18 -9.42 6.51
CA PHE A 93 3.25 -8.29 6.43
C PHE A 93 1.88 -8.64 7.01
N MET A 94 1.35 -9.83 6.70
CA MET A 94 0.06 -10.29 7.20
C MET A 94 0.06 -10.43 8.74
N ILE A 95 1.11 -11.01 9.32
CA ILE A 95 1.28 -11.11 10.77
C ILE A 95 1.29 -9.72 11.38
N ALA A 96 2.05 -8.77 10.83
CA ALA A 96 2.08 -7.40 11.32
C ALA A 96 0.71 -6.71 11.20
N LEU A 97 -0.04 -7.00 10.14
CA LEU A 97 -1.37 -6.45 9.89
C LEU A 97 -2.42 -6.91 10.91
N TYR A 98 -2.33 -8.17 11.34
CA TYR A 98 -3.24 -8.76 12.32
C TYR A 98 -2.77 -8.68 13.77
N SER A 99 -1.48 -8.45 14.00
CA SER A 99 -0.93 -8.19 15.33
C SER A 99 -1.66 -7.00 15.96
N ASN A 100 -2.41 -7.28 17.03
CA ASN A 100 -2.97 -6.23 17.86
C ASN A 100 -1.87 -5.68 18.74
N THR A 101 -1.47 -4.43 18.54
CA THR A 101 -1.00 -3.63 19.67
C THR A 101 -2.22 -3.34 20.53
N LYS A 102 -2.64 -4.32 21.35
CA LYS A 102 -3.46 -3.97 22.51
C LYS A 102 -2.62 -2.96 23.28
N LYS A 103 -3.03 -1.68 23.30
CA LYS A 103 -2.75 -0.88 24.49
C LYS A 103 -3.41 -1.68 25.61
N VAL A 104 -2.60 -2.31 26.43
CA VAL A 104 -3.03 -2.77 27.74
C VAL A 104 -3.58 -1.51 28.39
N ALA A 105 -4.91 -1.46 28.53
CA ALA A 105 -5.58 -0.45 29.32
C ALA A 105 -5.34 -0.79 30.80
#